data_AF-A0A484MU90-F1
#
_entry.id   AF-A0A484MU90-F1
#
_cell.length_a   1.000
_cell.length_b   1.000
_cell.length_c   1.000
_cell.angle_alpha   90.00
_cell.angle_beta   90.00
_cell.angle_gamma   90.00
#
_symmetry.space_group_name_H-M   'P 1'
#
loop_
_entity.id
_entity.type
_entity.pdbx_description
1 polymer ?
#
loop_
_entity_poly.entity_id
_entity_poly.type
_entity_poly.pdbx_seq_one_letter_code
_entity_poly.pdbx_strand_id
1 'polypeptide(L)'
;MMPALFQNVDRVHDYVTDLLVHNGGTFEFRGPWVVNMHMLVTCDPANINHILCKNFKNYPKGPHFQRIFDILGDGIINVDSELWELHRKTTMPLMSHPEFSPLLVKTVSEKLERGLFPVLIWTSTLSWELPSG
;
A
#
# COMPACT_ATOMS: atom_id res chain seq x y z
N MET A 1 -9.89 18.49 -8.34
CA MET A 1 -9.79 17.20 -7.59
C MET A 1 -8.72 17.24 -6.50
N MET A 2 -7.47 17.65 -6.77
CA MET A 2 -6.40 17.69 -5.74
C MET A 2 -6.71 18.52 -4.48
N PRO A 3 -7.14 19.80 -4.57
CA PRO A 3 -7.45 20.59 -3.37
C PRO A 3 -8.55 19.96 -2.51
N ALA A 4 -9.56 19.37 -3.15
CA ALA A 4 -10.64 18.68 -2.47
C ALA A 4 -10.15 17.37 -1.81
N LEU A 5 -9.17 16.67 -2.39
CA LEU A 5 -8.58 15.48 -1.79
C LEU A 5 -7.76 15.84 -0.54
N PHE A 6 -7.03 16.96 -0.56
CA PHE A 6 -6.32 17.48 0.61
C PHE A 6 -7.26 17.93 1.74
N GLN A 7 -8.40 18.54 1.39
CA GLN A 7 -9.42 18.93 2.36
C GLN A 7 -10.14 17.74 3.00
N ASN A 8 -10.07 16.56 2.38
CA ASN A 8 -10.72 15.33 2.84
C ASN A 8 -9.69 14.25 3.22
N VAL A 9 -8.47 14.63 3.63
CA VAL A 9 -7.41 13.66 3.99
C VAL A 9 -7.82 12.74 5.14
N ASP A 10 -8.57 13.27 6.10
CA ASP A 10 -9.16 12.53 7.23
C ASP A 10 -10.12 11.41 6.78
N ARG A 11 -10.71 11.57 5.59
CA ARG A 11 -11.72 10.68 5.02
C ARG A 11 -11.43 10.31 3.56
N VAL A 12 -10.15 10.22 3.20
CA VAL A 12 -9.72 10.12 1.81
C VAL A 12 -10.34 8.92 1.08
N HIS A 13 -10.49 7.79 1.79
CA HIS A 13 -11.11 6.58 1.27
C HIS A 13 -12.58 6.80 0.92
N ASP A 14 -13.36 7.40 1.83
CA ASP A 14 -14.78 7.63 1.63
C ASP A 14 -15.01 8.65 0.51
N TYR A 15 -14.20 9.72 0.50
CA TYR A 15 -14.23 10.73 -0.55
C TYR A 15 -13.93 10.15 -1.95
N VAL A 16 -12.92 9.28 -2.07
CA VAL A 16 -12.63 8.58 -3.33
C VAL A 16 -13.77 7.63 -3.71
N THR A 17 -14.39 6.97 -2.74
CA THR A 17 -15.55 6.10 -2.96
C THR A 17 -16.74 6.87 -3.53
N ASP A 18 -17.07 8.02 -2.94
CA ASP A 18 -18.14 8.89 -3.42
C ASP A 18 -17.87 9.35 -4.86
N LEU A 19 -16.63 9.70 -5.19
CA LEU A 19 -16.22 10.04 -6.55
C LEU A 19 -16.36 8.86 -7.52
N LEU A 20 -16.05 7.65 -7.09
CA LEU A 20 -16.26 6.45 -7.92
C LEU A 20 -17.75 6.23 -8.18
N VAL A 21 -18.59 6.29 -7.14
CA VAL A 21 -20.04 6.11 -7.27
C VAL A 21 -20.63 7.17 -8.20
N HIS A 22 -20.27 8.44 -8.03
CA HIS A 22 -20.77 9.54 -8.85
C HIS A 22 -20.36 9.41 -10.33
N ASN A 23 -19.15 8.91 -10.61
CA ASN A 23 -18.62 8.80 -11.97
C ASN A 23 -18.85 7.42 -12.61
N GLY A 24 -19.78 6.60 -12.08
CA GLY A 24 -20.10 5.29 -12.67
C GLY A 24 -18.98 4.25 -12.50
N GLY A 25 -18.10 4.44 -11.52
CA GLY A 25 -17.07 3.50 -11.10
C GLY A 25 -15.69 3.74 -11.70
N THR A 26 -15.47 4.77 -12.51
CA THR A 26 -14.14 5.13 -13.05
C THR A 26 -14.00 6.63 -13.22
N PHE A 27 -12.86 7.20 -12.84
CA PHE A 27 -12.55 8.62 -13.08
C PHE A 27 -11.06 8.87 -13.33
N GLU A 28 -10.75 9.94 -14.06
CA GLU A 28 -9.38 10.43 -14.23
C GLU A 28 -8.99 11.39 -13.12
N PHE A 29 -7.81 11.17 -12.55
CA PHE A 29 -7.19 12.04 -11.57
C PHE A 29 -5.97 12.72 -12.18
N ARG A 30 -6.00 14.06 -12.21
CA ARG A 30 -4.87 14.90 -12.60
C ARG A 30 -4.31 15.61 -11.36
N GLY A 31 -3.07 15.30 -11.05
CA GLY A 31 -2.29 15.95 -10.00
C GLY A 31 -1.79 17.34 -10.43
N PRO A 32 -1.00 18.00 -9.57
CA PRO A 32 -0.45 19.33 -9.85
C PRO A 32 0.46 19.29 -11.09
N TRP A 33 0.49 20.37 -11.87
CA TRP A 33 1.26 20.42 -13.12
C TRP A 33 2.75 20.13 -12.93
N VAL A 34 3.31 20.44 -11.76
CA VAL A 34 4.72 20.22 -11.42
C VAL A 34 5.08 18.74 -11.24
N VAL A 35 4.11 17.87 -10.94
CA VAL A 35 4.34 16.44 -10.64
C VAL A 35 4.01 15.54 -11.84
N ASN A 36 3.44 16.09 -12.93
CA ASN A 36 2.97 15.36 -14.11
C ASN A 36 2.22 14.05 -13.76
N MET A 37 1.41 14.10 -12.71
CA MET A 37 0.72 12.93 -12.18
C MET A 37 -0.64 12.79 -12.86
N HIS A 38 -0.80 11.75 -13.68
CA HIS A 38 -2.05 11.42 -14.34
C HIS A 38 -2.41 9.96 -14.06
N MET A 39 -3.52 9.74 -13.35
CA MET A 39 -3.93 8.42 -12.89
C MET A 39 -5.37 8.14 -13.30
N LEU A 40 -5.66 6.88 -13.63
CA LEU A 40 -7.02 6.39 -13.78
C LEU A 40 -7.39 5.62 -12.51
N VAL A 41 -8.47 6.02 -11.86
CA VAL A 41 -9.00 5.35 -10.66
C VAL A 41 -10.26 4.60 -11.07
N THR A 42 -10.33 3.30 -10.77
CA THR A 42 -11.45 2.45 -11.20
C THR A 42 -11.82 1.43 -10.12
N CYS A 43 -13.12 1.25 -9.93
CA CYS A 43 -13.71 0.12 -9.21
C CYS A 43 -14.54 -0.79 -10.14
N ASP A 44 -14.55 -0.53 -11.45
CA ASP A 44 -15.24 -1.37 -12.44
C ASP A 44 -14.61 -2.79 -12.48
N PRO A 45 -15.39 -3.86 -12.26
CA PRO A 45 -14.87 -5.23 -12.24
C PRO A 45 -14.20 -5.67 -13.54
N ALA A 46 -14.68 -5.20 -14.71
CA ALA A 46 -14.08 -5.51 -15.99
C ALA A 46 -12.70 -4.84 -16.14
N ASN A 47 -12.58 -3.58 -15.72
CA ASN A 47 -11.29 -2.89 -15.68
C ASN A 47 -10.31 -3.57 -14.71
N ILE A 48 -10.78 -3.92 -13.50
CA ILE A 48 -9.96 -4.62 -12.49
C ILE A 48 -9.47 -5.96 -13.05
N ASN A 49 -10.36 -6.76 -13.65
CA ASN A 49 -9.98 -8.04 -14.25
C ASN A 49 -9.03 -7.86 -15.44
N HIS A 50 -9.20 -6.79 -16.23
CA HIS A 50 -8.27 -6.48 -17.31
C HIS A 50 -6.87 -6.19 -16.77
N ILE A 51 -6.77 -5.28 -15.79
CA ILE A 51 -5.50 -4.80 -15.24
C ILE A 51 -4.81 -5.88 -14.39
N LEU A 52 -5.53 -6.55 -13.50
CA LEU A 52 -4.92 -7.45 -12.50
C LEU A 52 -4.82 -8.92 -12.94
N CYS A 53 -5.55 -9.31 -13.98
CA CYS A 53 -5.60 -10.71 -14.42
C CYS A 53 -5.24 -10.88 -15.90
N LYS A 54 -6.07 -10.35 -16.82
CA LYS A 54 -5.95 -10.65 -18.26
C LYS A 54 -4.74 -10.01 -18.92
N ASN A 55 -4.37 -8.80 -18.50
CA ASN A 55 -3.37 -7.98 -19.16
C ASN A 55 -2.30 -7.45 -18.18
N PHE A 56 -2.10 -8.15 -17.07
CA PHE A 56 -1.24 -7.73 -15.95
C PHE A 56 0.17 -7.31 -16.38
N LYS A 57 0.77 -8.00 -17.35
CA LYS A 57 2.13 -7.70 -17.84
C LYS A 57 2.27 -6.29 -18.44
N ASN A 58 1.17 -5.69 -18.89
CA ASN A 58 1.15 -4.34 -19.48
C ASN A 58 0.92 -3.23 -18.45
N TYR A 59 0.77 -3.56 -17.16
CA TYR A 59 0.58 -2.60 -16.08
C TYR A 59 1.66 -2.76 -15.00
N PRO A 60 2.94 -2.49 -15.31
CA PRO A 60 4.01 -2.50 -14.31
C PRO A 60 3.80 -1.39 -13.28
N LYS A 61 4.18 -1.63 -12.03
CA LYS A 61 4.13 -0.60 -10.97
C LYS A 61 5.15 0.51 -11.22
N GLY A 62 6.31 0.12 -11.74
CA GLY A 62 7.35 1.03 -12.20
C GLY A 62 8.19 1.66 -11.08
N PRO A 63 9.19 2.48 -11.46
CA PRO A 63 10.25 2.94 -10.58
C PRO A 63 9.80 3.98 -9.55
N HIS A 64 8.63 4.60 -9.72
CA HIS A 64 8.09 5.51 -8.71
C HIS A 64 7.51 4.72 -7.53
N PHE A 65 6.76 3.65 -7.81
CA PHE A 65 6.24 2.75 -6.80
C PHE A 65 7.38 2.11 -6.01
N GLN A 66 8.43 1.64 -6.72
CA GLN A 66 9.62 1.07 -6.09
C GLN A 66 10.30 1.99 -5.10
N ARG A 67 10.41 3.29 -5.42
CA ARG A 67 11.00 4.28 -4.52
C ARG A 67 10.15 4.56 -3.30
N ILE A 68 8.82 4.59 -3.44
CA ILE A 68 7.91 4.80 -2.30
C ILE A 68 7.98 3.61 -1.34
N PHE A 69 8.10 2.40 -1.87
CA PHE A 69 8.11 1.15 -1.10
C PHE A 69 9.51 0.53 -0.98
N ASP A 70 10.57 1.32 -1.06
CA ASP A 70 11.97 0.86 -1.01
C ASP A 70 12.28 0.10 0.29
N ILE A 71 11.59 0.46 1.38
CA ILE A 71 11.66 -0.25 2.67
C ILE A 71 11.28 -1.74 2.58
N LEU A 72 10.53 -2.15 1.56
CA LEU A 72 10.13 -3.54 1.31
C LEU A 72 11.15 -4.29 0.44
N GLY A 73 12.21 -3.62 -0.01
CA GLY A 73 13.24 -4.14 -0.91
C GLY A 73 12.65 -4.73 -2.19
N ASP A 74 13.31 -5.74 -2.74
CA ASP A 74 12.85 -6.48 -3.92
C ASP A 74 11.83 -7.58 -3.58
N GLY A 75 10.95 -7.34 -2.60
CA GLY A 75 9.91 -8.28 -2.21
C GLY A 75 8.80 -8.44 -3.26
N ILE A 76 7.95 -9.45 -3.07
CA ILE A 76 6.81 -9.79 -3.96
C ILE A 76 5.85 -8.61 -4.24
N ILE A 77 5.82 -7.59 -3.38
CA ILE A 77 5.00 -6.39 -3.54
C ILE A 77 5.66 -5.37 -4.50
N ASN A 78 6.99 -5.30 -4.51
CA ASN A 78 7.72 -4.18 -5.11
C ASN A 78 8.21 -4.45 -6.54
N VAL A 79 8.57 -5.69 -6.83
CA VAL A 79 9.11 -6.09 -8.14
C VAL A 79 8.02 -6.23 -9.21
N ASP A 80 8.43 -6.15 -10.48
CA ASP A 80 7.56 -6.30 -11.66
C ASP A 80 8.00 -7.51 -12.52
N SER A 81 7.17 -7.88 -13.49
CA SER A 81 7.50 -8.82 -14.58
C SER A 81 7.97 -10.21 -14.09
N GLU A 82 9.02 -10.77 -14.70
CA GLU A 82 9.50 -12.13 -14.44
C GLU A 82 9.93 -12.35 -12.99
N LEU A 83 10.56 -11.35 -12.38
CA LEU A 83 10.96 -11.42 -10.98
C LEU A 83 9.74 -11.52 -10.06
N TRP A 84 8.70 -10.73 -10.33
CA TRP A 84 7.41 -10.88 -9.63
C TRP A 84 6.79 -12.26 -9.82
N GLU A 85 6.81 -12.81 -11.04
CA GLU A 85 6.29 -14.16 -11.30
C GLU A 85 7.06 -15.21 -10.49
N LEU A 86 8.38 -15.09 -10.38
CA LEU A 86 9.23 -15.96 -9.58
C LEU A 86 8.88 -15.86 -8.09
N HIS A 87 8.81 -14.64 -7.54
CA HIS A 87 8.43 -14.42 -6.15
C HIS A 87 7.02 -14.95 -5.85
N ARG A 88 6.06 -14.76 -6.76
CA ARG A 88 4.70 -15.26 -6.60
C ARG A 88 4.66 -16.79 -6.56
N LYS A 89 5.37 -17.47 -7.47
CA LYS A 89 5.42 -18.93 -7.53
C LYS A 89 6.04 -19.55 -6.27
N THR A 90 7.02 -18.89 -5.66
CA THR A 90 7.72 -19.41 -4.47
C THR A 90 7.05 -19.01 -3.16
N THR A 91 6.49 -17.80 -3.08
CA THR A 91 5.95 -17.23 -1.83
C THR A 91 4.49 -17.61 -1.61
N MET A 92 3.66 -17.68 -2.67
CA MET A 92 2.24 -18.01 -2.51
C MET A 92 2.01 -19.39 -1.86
N PRO A 93 2.73 -20.47 -2.22
CA PRO A 93 2.58 -21.76 -1.56
C PRO A 93 2.92 -21.70 -0.07
N LEU A 94 3.97 -20.96 0.30
CA LEU A 94 4.35 -20.75 1.71
C LEU A 94 3.25 -20.01 2.47
N MET A 95 2.71 -18.94 1.90
CA MET A 95 1.65 -18.13 2.53
C MET A 95 0.32 -18.89 2.63
N SER A 96 0.06 -19.82 1.70
CA SER A 96 -1.15 -20.65 1.69
C SER A 96 -1.05 -21.86 2.62
N HIS A 97 0.10 -22.08 3.24
CA HIS A 97 0.31 -23.21 4.14
C HIS A 97 -0.53 -23.03 5.43
N PRO A 98 -1.24 -24.07 5.92
CA PRO A 98 -2.11 -23.95 7.10
C PRO A 98 -1.40 -23.39 8.34
N GLU A 99 -0.14 -23.78 8.54
CA GLU A 99 0.69 -23.31 9.67
C GLU A 99 1.20 -21.86 9.51
N PHE A 100 1.08 -21.24 8.34
CA PHE A 100 1.61 -19.90 8.11
C PHE A 100 0.87 -18.86 8.96
N SER A 101 -0.46 -18.90 8.97
CA SER A 101 -1.28 -17.95 9.73
C SER A 101 -1.01 -17.98 11.25
N PRO A 102 -1.05 -19.14 11.94
CA PRO A 102 -0.76 -19.18 13.38
C PRO A 102 0.69 -18.78 13.69
N LEU A 103 1.65 -19.18 12.86
CA LEU A 103 3.05 -18.79 13.03
C LEU A 103 3.24 -17.28 12.85
N LEU A 104 2.58 -16.69 11.86
CA LEU A 104 2.63 -15.24 11.60
C LEU A 104 2.08 -14.46 12.79
N VAL A 105 0.89 -14.82 13.28
CA VAL A 105 0.28 -14.16 14.43
C VAL A 105 1.19 -14.24 15.65
N LYS A 106 1.71 -15.44 15.96
CA LYS A 106 2.67 -15.62 17.06
C LYS A 106 3.90 -14.72 16.90
N THR A 107 4.53 -14.75 15.73
CA THR A 107 5.75 -13.99 15.44
C THR A 107 5.50 -12.48 15.55
N VAL A 108 4.39 -11.99 15.01
CA VAL A 108 4.02 -10.58 15.08
C VAL A 108 3.78 -10.17 16.52
N SER A 109 3.02 -10.94 17.31
CA SER A 109 2.80 -10.65 18.73
C SER A 109 4.11 -10.59 19.52
N GLU A 110 5.00 -11.57 19.32
CA GLU A 110 6.32 -11.58 19.98
C GLU A 110 7.18 -10.36 19.58
N LYS A 111 7.14 -9.94 18.31
CA LYS A 111 7.86 -8.75 17.84
C LYS A 111 7.27 -7.46 18.37
N LEU A 112 5.95 -7.39 18.54
CA LEU A 112 5.28 -6.24 19.16
C LEU A 112 5.67 -6.12 20.63
N GLU A 113 5.57 -7.21 21.39
CA GLU A 113 5.86 -7.23 22.83
C GLU A 113 7.33 -6.93 23.16
N ARG A 114 8.25 -7.49 22.37
CA ARG A 114 9.69 -7.41 22.67
C ARG A 114 10.42 -6.31 21.93
N GLY A 115 9.84 -5.80 20.84
CA GLY A 115 10.47 -4.81 19.97
C GLY A 115 9.75 -3.48 20.02
N LEU A 116 8.51 -3.46 19.52
CA LEU A 116 7.79 -2.20 19.30
C LEU A 116 7.33 -1.54 20.61
N PHE A 117 6.69 -2.29 21.51
CA PHE A 117 6.17 -1.72 22.75
C PHE A 117 7.26 -1.12 23.65
N PRO A 118 8.43 -1.76 23.86
CA PRO A 118 9.50 -1.15 24.64
C PRO A 118 9.96 0.19 24.07
N VAL A 119 10.06 0.30 22.74
CA VAL A 119 10.46 1.56 22.07
C VAL A 119 9.39 2.63 22.29
N LEU A 120 8.10 2.31 22.08
CA LEU A 120 7.00 3.26 22.27
C LEU A 120 6.85 3.71 23.72
N ILE A 121 7.02 2.79 24.67
CA ILE A 121 6.98 3.11 26.10
C ILE A 121 8.17 4.02 26.45
N TRP A 122 9.37 3.67 26.01
CA TRP A 122 10.57 4.48 26.26
C TRP A 122 10.45 5.91 25.70
N THR A 123 9.97 6.07 24.46
CA THR A 123 9.76 7.40 23.88
C THR A 123 8.65 8.18 24.60
N SER A 124 7.60 7.50 25.07
CA SER A 124 6.55 8.15 25.87
C SER A 124 7.08 8.67 27.21
N THR A 125 7.98 7.92 27.87
CA THR A 125 8.59 8.36 29.14
C THR A 125 9.61 9.48 28.93
N LEU A 126 10.40 9.45 27.85
CA LEU A 126 11.39 10.47 27.53
C LEU A 126 10.75 11.82 27.17
N SER A 127 9.54 11.80 26.60
CA SER A 127 8.79 13.02 26.24
C SER A 127 8.38 13.89 27.44
N TRP A 128 8.43 13.35 28.66
CA TRP A 128 8.13 14.09 29.90
C TRP A 128 9.38 14.64 30.62
N GLU A 129 10.60 14.29 30.16
CA GLU A 129 11.86 14.71 30.81
C GLU A 129 12.64 15.80 30.05
N LEU A 130 12.21 16.18 28.85
CA LEU A 130 12.82 17.30 28.12
C LEU A 130 12.27 18.64 28.65
N PRO A 131 13.12 19.56 29.15
CA PRO A 131 12.68 20.90 29.50
C PRO A 131 12.18 21.60 28.23
N SER A 132 10.98 22.17 28.30
CA SER A 132 10.48 23.12 27.31
C SER A 132 11.47 24.30 27.21
N GLY A 133 12.32 24.27 26.18
CA GLY A 133 13.13 25.40 25.74
C GLY A 133 12.40 26.22 24.69
#